data_AF-A0A9Q4E2X4-F1
#
_entry.id   AF-A0A9Q4E2X4-F1
#
_cell.length_a   1.000
_cell.length_b   1.000
_cell.length_c   1.000
_cell.angle_alpha   90.00
_cell.angle_beta   90.00
_cell.angle_gamma   90.00
#
_symmetry.space_group_name_H-M   'P 1'
#
loop_
_entity.id
_entity.type
_entity.pdbx_description
1 polymer ?
#
loop_
_entity_poly.entity_id
_entity_poly.type
_entity_poly.pdbx_seq_one_letter_code
_entity_poly.pdbx_strand_id
1 'polypeptide(L)'
;MQVFLYDDNYYFLRPKILDNPESQMPENSTKVKPPDGLWRPRFDTVNNVWNESADQEYKDIQKNKYKDELELKPNPIMEQLGTLGQQLVDEKLSRKQAEQAQNALGIQLTAEVLARKKAEALNQSLGEQMAVLKLDVLNLKGGMTDES
;
A
#
# COMPACT_ATOMS: atom_id res chain seq x y z
N MET A 1 34.32 -3.17 -20.35
CA MET A 1 33.91 -2.42 -21.58
C MET A 1 32.62 -3.04 -22.12
N GLN A 2 31.64 -2.25 -22.58
CA GLN A 2 30.43 -2.81 -23.20
C GLN A 2 30.58 -2.88 -24.73
N VAL A 3 30.18 -4.01 -25.30
CA VAL A 3 30.09 -4.26 -26.75
C VAL A 3 28.70 -4.76 -27.11
N PHE A 4 28.33 -4.64 -28.37
CA PHE A 4 27.04 -5.02 -28.91
C PHE A 4 27.26 -6.13 -29.93
N LEU A 5 26.69 -7.30 -29.67
CA LEU A 5 26.85 -8.48 -30.51
C LEU A 5 25.82 -8.48 -31.64
N TYR A 6 26.21 -8.99 -32.79
CA TYR A 6 25.32 -9.25 -33.92
C TYR A 6 25.47 -10.69 -34.44
N ASP A 7 24.50 -11.17 -35.21
CA ASP A 7 24.55 -12.49 -35.87
C ASP A 7 25.30 -12.43 -37.21
N ASP A 8 25.40 -13.58 -37.91
CA ASP A 8 26.07 -13.67 -39.22
C ASP A 8 25.38 -12.83 -40.31
N ASN A 9 24.12 -12.42 -40.10
CA ASN A 9 23.37 -11.52 -40.97
C ASN A 9 23.44 -10.06 -40.52
N TYR A 10 24.28 -9.76 -39.52
CA TYR A 10 24.50 -8.47 -38.90
C TYR A 10 23.31 -7.96 -38.07
N TYR A 11 22.32 -8.79 -37.72
CA TYR A 11 21.23 -8.37 -36.84
C TYR A 11 21.68 -8.31 -35.39
N PHE A 12 21.21 -7.29 -34.67
CA PHE A 12 21.50 -7.13 -33.26
C PHE A 12 21.02 -8.33 -32.42
N LEU A 13 21.90 -8.84 -31.56
CA LEU A 13 21.58 -9.93 -30.64
C LEU A 13 21.40 -9.43 -29.21
N ARG A 14 22.49 -8.94 -28.59
CA ARG A 14 22.49 -8.49 -27.19
C ARG A 14 23.72 -7.63 -26.87
N PRO A 15 23.63 -6.76 -25.85
CA PRO A 15 24.82 -6.19 -25.26
C PRO A 15 25.61 -7.26 -24.48
N LYS A 16 26.94 -7.13 -24.47
CA LYS A 16 27.85 -7.94 -23.66
C LYS A 16 28.86 -7.03 -22.96
N ILE A 17 29.06 -7.24 -21.66
CA ILE A 17 30.12 -6.59 -20.91
C ILE A 17 31.35 -7.50 -20.96
N LEU A 18 32.50 -6.95 -21.35
CA LEU A 18 33.79 -7.62 -21.28
C LEU A 18 34.42 -7.33 -19.93
N ASP A 19 34.86 -8.40 -19.26
CA ASP A 19 35.39 -8.41 -17.89
C ASP A 19 36.73 -7.66 -17.78
N ASN A 20 37.57 -7.73 -18.82
CA ASN A 20 38.85 -7.00 -18.89
C ASN A 20 38.83 -6.00 -20.07
N PRO A 21 39.25 -4.73 -19.86
CA PRO A 21 39.43 -3.77 -20.96
C PRO A 21 40.44 -4.20 -22.04
N GLU A 22 41.39 -5.08 -21.73
CA GLU A 22 42.35 -5.64 -22.70
C GLU A 22 41.86 -6.93 -23.38
N SER A 23 40.64 -7.41 -23.05
CA SER A 23 40.08 -8.57 -23.73
C SER A 23 39.89 -8.30 -25.22
N GLN A 24 40.30 -9.26 -26.05
CA GLN A 24 40.05 -9.26 -27.48
C GLN A 24 38.55 -9.09 -27.76
N MET A 25 38.21 -8.22 -28.71
CA MET A 25 36.82 -8.05 -29.13
C MET A 25 36.31 -9.33 -29.79
N PRO A 26 35.10 -9.80 -29.43
CA PRO A 26 34.45 -10.88 -30.15
C PRO A 26 34.28 -10.55 -31.65
N GLU A 27 34.40 -11.56 -32.51
CA GLU A 27 34.38 -11.42 -33.96
C GLU A 27 33.13 -10.70 -34.50
N ASN A 28 31.96 -11.01 -33.95
CA ASN A 28 30.69 -10.38 -34.31
C ASN A 28 30.26 -9.33 -33.28
N SER A 29 31.10 -8.32 -33.05
CA SER A 29 30.82 -7.26 -32.07
C SER A 29 31.24 -5.86 -32.50
N THR A 30 30.49 -4.87 -32.03
CA THR A 30 30.80 -3.45 -32.20
C THR A 30 30.73 -2.71 -30.87
N LYS A 31 31.42 -1.58 -30.75
CA LYS A 31 31.29 -0.66 -29.61
C LYS A 31 30.12 0.33 -29.79
N VAL A 32 29.56 0.39 -30.99
CA VAL A 32 28.47 1.31 -31.33
C VAL A 32 27.15 0.75 -30.83
N LYS A 33 26.43 1.50 -30.00
CA LYS A 33 25.08 1.13 -29.52
C LYS A 33 24.07 1.27 -30.66
N PRO A 34 23.13 0.31 -30.86
CA PRO A 34 21.99 0.54 -31.73
C PRO A 34 21.14 1.71 -31.23
N PRO A 35 20.74 2.65 -32.11
CA PRO A 35 19.78 3.69 -31.79
C PRO A 35 18.48 3.11 -31.22
N ASP A 36 17.91 3.82 -30.24
CA ASP A 36 16.63 3.43 -29.66
C ASP A 36 15.50 3.60 -30.70
N GLY A 37 14.54 2.66 -30.73
CA GLY A 37 13.39 2.70 -31.63
C GLY A 37 13.52 1.90 -32.93
N LEU A 38 14.69 1.30 -33.20
CA LEU A 38 14.86 0.34 -34.30
C LEU A 38 14.16 -0.98 -33.97
N TRP A 39 13.24 -1.41 -34.82
CA TRP A 39 12.49 -2.66 -34.67
C TRP A 39 13.36 -3.87 -34.97
N ARG A 40 14.22 -3.76 -35.99
CA ARG A 40 15.19 -4.79 -36.33
C ARG A 40 16.51 -4.13 -36.71
N PRO A 41 17.36 -3.80 -35.73
CA PRO A 41 18.65 -3.17 -36.00
C PRO A 41 19.55 -4.13 -36.78
N ARG A 42 20.08 -3.66 -37.90
CA ARG A 42 21.10 -4.36 -38.69
C ARG A 42 22.36 -3.51 -38.78
N PHE A 43 23.50 -4.07 -38.42
CA PHE A 43 24.77 -3.39 -38.40
C PHE A 43 25.37 -3.33 -39.81
N ASP A 44 25.79 -2.13 -40.20
CA ASP A 44 26.54 -1.88 -41.43
C ASP A 44 28.02 -1.77 -41.06
N THR A 45 28.81 -2.78 -41.43
CA THR A 45 30.25 -2.86 -41.13
C THR A 45 31.09 -1.86 -41.92
N VAL A 46 30.58 -1.36 -43.06
CA VAL A 46 31.28 -0.38 -43.90
C VAL A 46 31.15 1.02 -43.28
N ASN A 47 29.94 1.37 -42.88
CA ASN A 47 29.63 2.68 -42.33
C ASN A 47 29.71 2.74 -40.79
N ASN A 48 29.87 1.59 -40.12
CA ASN A 48 29.93 1.45 -38.66
C ASN A 48 28.69 2.04 -37.95
N VAL A 49 27.51 1.82 -38.54
CA VAL A 49 26.21 2.33 -38.06
C VAL A 49 25.15 1.23 -38.03
N TRP A 50 24.11 1.44 -37.23
CA TRP A 50 22.94 0.57 -37.19
C TRP A 50 21.82 1.16 -38.03
N ASN A 51 21.26 0.34 -38.91
CA ASN A 51 20.14 0.72 -39.78
C ASN A 51 18.87 -0.05 -39.39
N GLU A 52 17.72 0.56 -39.62
CA GLU A 52 16.44 -0.16 -39.57
C GLU A 52 16.36 -1.12 -40.76
N SER A 53 16.02 -2.37 -40.49
CA SER A 53 15.83 -3.41 -41.52
C SER A 53 14.45 -4.06 -41.45
N ALA A 54 13.62 -3.70 -40.47
CA ALA A 54 12.25 -4.17 -40.39
C ALA A 54 11.41 -3.50 -41.48
N ASP A 55 10.87 -4.31 -42.37
CA ASP A 55 9.80 -3.91 -43.28
C ASP A 55 8.46 -3.80 -42.53
N GLN A 56 7.46 -3.29 -43.25
CA GLN A 56 6.12 -3.11 -42.68
C GLN A 56 5.49 -4.45 -42.28
N GLU A 57 5.71 -5.50 -43.08
CA GLU A 57 5.21 -6.85 -42.82
C GLU A 57 5.76 -7.41 -41.51
N TYR A 58 7.06 -7.30 -41.27
CA TYR A 58 7.70 -7.71 -40.02
C TYR A 58 7.13 -6.94 -38.83
N LYS A 59 6.97 -5.61 -38.96
CA LYS A 59 6.39 -4.78 -37.88
C LYS A 59 4.96 -5.20 -37.56
N ASP A 60 4.16 -5.50 -38.59
CA ASP A 60 2.77 -5.90 -38.43
C ASP A 60 2.67 -7.32 -37.83
N ILE A 61 3.54 -8.25 -38.22
CA ILE A 61 3.67 -9.57 -37.58
C ILE A 61 4.06 -9.41 -36.10
N GLN A 62 5.06 -8.59 -35.77
CA GLN A 62 5.46 -8.40 -34.38
C GLN A 62 4.36 -7.76 -33.52
N LYS A 63 3.59 -6.80 -34.08
CA LYS A 63 2.42 -6.22 -33.40
C LYS A 63 1.31 -7.23 -33.19
N ASN A 64 1.07 -8.09 -34.19
CA ASN A 64 -0.03 -9.05 -34.16
C ASN A 64 0.32 -10.35 -33.42
N LYS A 65 1.60 -10.64 -33.20
CA LYS A 65 2.08 -11.84 -32.47
C LYS A 65 1.43 -12.03 -31.10
N TYR A 66 1.00 -10.93 -30.46
CA TYR A 66 0.35 -10.94 -29.16
C TYR A 66 -1.12 -10.52 -29.21
N LYS A 67 -1.67 -10.19 -30.39
CA LYS A 67 -3.10 -9.84 -30.53
C LYS A 67 -3.99 -11.07 -30.32
N ASP A 68 -3.61 -12.20 -30.89
CA ASP A 68 -4.38 -13.44 -30.77
C ASP A 68 -4.41 -13.98 -29.32
N GLU A 69 -3.42 -13.64 -28.48
CA GLU A 69 -3.40 -13.96 -27.05
C GLU A 69 -4.31 -13.04 -26.20
N LEU A 70 -4.54 -11.80 -26.65
CA LEU A 70 -5.38 -10.83 -25.93
C LEU A 70 -6.87 -10.96 -26.27
N GLU A 71 -7.22 -11.49 -27.44
CA GLU A 71 -8.62 -11.52 -27.91
C GLU A 71 -9.40 -12.79 -27.56
N LEU A 72 -8.78 -13.86 -27.02
CA LEU A 72 -9.43 -15.20 -26.98
C LEU A 72 -9.61 -15.90 -25.63
N LYS A 73 -9.33 -15.27 -24.47
CA LYS A 73 -9.72 -15.86 -23.17
C LYS A 73 -10.20 -14.80 -22.18
N PRO A 74 -11.36 -15.01 -21.50
CA PRO A 74 -11.67 -14.21 -20.32
C PRO A 74 -10.48 -14.35 -19.36
N ASN A 75 -9.82 -13.23 -19.06
CA ASN A 75 -8.65 -13.24 -18.21
C ASN A 75 -9.12 -13.38 -16.75
N PRO A 76 -8.98 -14.56 -16.12
CA PRO A 76 -9.45 -14.77 -14.75
C PRO A 76 -8.78 -13.82 -13.75
N ILE A 77 -7.59 -13.29 -14.09
CA ILE A 77 -6.89 -12.29 -13.28
C ILE A 77 -7.66 -10.97 -13.28
N MET A 78 -8.25 -10.56 -14.39
CA MET A 78 -9.00 -9.31 -14.47
C MET A 78 -10.29 -9.36 -13.65
N GLU A 79 -10.98 -10.50 -13.66
CA GLU A 79 -12.14 -10.73 -12.80
C GLU A 79 -11.75 -10.73 -11.31
N GLN A 80 -10.66 -11.42 -10.95
CA GLN A 80 -10.13 -11.42 -9.57
C GLN A 80 -9.71 -10.04 -9.11
N LEU A 81 -9.11 -9.21 -9.98
CA LEU A 81 -8.78 -7.83 -9.64
C LEU A 81 -10.03 -6.98 -9.41
N GLY A 82 -11.09 -7.21 -10.19
CA GLY A 82 -12.39 -6.57 -9.98
C GLY A 82 -13.00 -6.93 -8.63
N THR A 83 -13.00 -8.22 -8.27
CA THR A 83 -13.55 -8.69 -6.98
C THR A 83 -12.72 -8.19 -5.79
N LEU A 84 -11.39 -8.22 -5.87
CA LEU A 84 -10.50 -7.66 -4.86
C LEU A 84 -10.71 -6.14 -4.68
N GLY A 85 -10.92 -5.42 -5.79
CA GLY A 85 -11.26 -4.00 -5.77
C GLY A 85 -12.54 -3.72 -4.99
N GLN A 86 -13.60 -4.50 -5.26
CA GLN A 86 -14.87 -4.36 -4.54
C GLN A 86 -14.74 -4.69 -3.06
N GLN A 87 -14.07 -5.80 -2.72
CA GLN A 87 -13.82 -6.19 -1.32
C GLN A 87 -13.08 -5.11 -0.54
N LEU A 88 -12.09 -4.46 -1.16
CA LEU A 88 -11.35 -3.38 -0.51
C LEU A 88 -12.22 -2.14 -0.24
N VAL A 89 -13.16 -1.83 -1.15
CA VAL A 89 -14.12 -0.72 -0.95
C VAL A 89 -15.06 -1.05 0.22
N ASP A 90 -15.61 -2.26 0.25
CA ASP A 90 -16.54 -2.70 1.29
C ASP A 90 -15.86 -2.78 2.67
N GLU A 91 -14.61 -3.28 2.72
CA GLU A 91 -13.81 -3.32 3.94
C GLU A 91 -13.52 -1.89 4.46
N LYS A 92 -13.13 -0.96 3.59
CA LYS A 92 -12.89 0.43 3.98
C LYS A 92 -14.13 1.09 4.56
N LEU A 93 -15.30 0.84 3.98
CA LEU A 93 -16.56 1.35 4.51
C LEU A 93 -16.85 0.76 5.90
N SER A 94 -16.69 -0.56 6.04
CA SER A 94 -16.90 -1.26 7.31
C SER A 94 -15.97 -0.78 8.42
N ARG A 95 -14.69 -0.57 8.11
CA ARG A 95 -13.71 -0.01 9.06
C ARG A 95 -14.09 1.39 9.52
N LYS A 96 -14.55 2.25 8.60
CA LYS A 96 -14.99 3.61 8.94
C LYS A 96 -16.21 3.61 9.87
N GLN A 97 -17.17 2.71 9.64
CA GLN A 97 -18.32 2.54 10.53
C GLN A 97 -17.91 2.02 11.91
N ALA A 98 -17.01 1.04 11.96
CA ALA A 98 -16.48 0.51 13.21
C ALA A 98 -15.73 1.57 14.03
N GLU A 99 -14.92 2.40 13.38
CA GLU A 99 -14.21 3.51 14.02
C GLU A 99 -15.19 4.55 14.60
N GLN A 100 -16.24 4.91 13.85
CA GLN A 100 -17.29 5.80 14.34
C GLN A 100 -18.00 5.23 15.57
N ALA A 101 -18.32 3.93 15.56
CA ALA A 101 -18.94 3.25 16.69
C ALA A 101 -18.01 3.24 17.92
N GLN A 102 -16.72 2.95 17.74
CA GLN A 102 -15.73 2.98 18.82
C GLN A 102 -15.58 4.37 19.43
N ASN A 103 -15.55 5.41 18.60
CA ASN A 103 -15.48 6.80 19.06
C ASN A 103 -16.73 7.18 19.88
N ALA A 104 -17.92 6.78 19.42
CA ALA A 104 -19.16 7.02 20.16
C ALA A 104 -19.15 6.31 21.53
N LEU A 105 -18.70 5.05 21.58
CA LEU A 105 -18.56 4.31 22.83
C LEU A 105 -17.53 4.96 23.77
N GLY A 106 -16.42 5.48 23.24
CA GLY A 106 -15.42 6.22 24.03
C GLY A 106 -15.99 7.48 24.68
N ILE A 107 -16.82 8.23 23.94
CA ILE A 107 -17.52 9.42 24.47
C ILE A 107 -18.51 9.01 25.58
N GLN A 108 -19.32 7.97 25.35
CA GLN A 108 -20.28 7.47 26.34
C GLN A 108 -19.59 6.99 27.61
N LEU A 109 -18.49 6.25 27.49
CA LEU A 109 -17.72 5.78 28.64
C LEU A 109 -17.14 6.95 29.44
N THR A 110 -16.62 7.97 28.76
CA THR A 110 -16.10 9.18 29.42
C THR A 110 -17.21 9.90 30.20
N ALA A 111 -18.40 10.02 29.62
CA ALA A 111 -19.55 10.62 30.30
C ALA A 111 -19.99 9.80 31.52
N GLU A 112 -20.05 8.48 31.41
CA GLU A 112 -20.40 7.57 32.51
C GLU A 112 -19.39 7.64 33.66
N VAL A 113 -18.09 7.65 33.36
CA VAL A 113 -17.03 7.80 34.38
C VAL A 113 -17.18 9.13 35.13
N LEU A 114 -17.49 10.22 34.43
CA LEU A 114 -17.74 11.52 35.05
C LEU A 114 -19.01 11.50 35.93
N ALA A 115 -20.07 10.83 35.47
CA ALA A 115 -21.30 10.68 36.25
C ALA A 115 -21.07 9.89 37.54
N ARG A 116 -20.32 8.77 37.46
CA ARG A 116 -19.94 7.97 38.63
C ARG A 116 -19.12 8.76 39.64
N LYS A 117 -18.11 9.50 39.18
CA LYS A 117 -17.30 10.35 40.05
C LYS A 117 -18.14 11.39 40.80
N LYS A 118 -19.13 11.99 40.12
CA LYS A 118 -20.08 12.93 40.76
C LYS A 118 -20.97 12.23 41.79
N ALA A 119 -21.47 11.03 41.47
CA ALA A 119 -22.30 10.25 42.38
C ALA A 119 -21.52 9.81 43.63
N GLU A 120 -20.27 9.39 43.47
CA GLU A 120 -19.38 9.05 44.58
C GLU A 120 -19.12 10.25 45.51
N ALA A 121 -18.82 11.43 44.93
CA ALA A 121 -18.64 12.65 45.72
C ALA A 121 -19.90 13.05 46.51
N LEU A 122 -21.08 12.90 45.90
CA LEU A 122 -22.35 13.17 46.56
C LEU A 122 -22.61 12.17 47.70
N ASN A 123 -22.36 10.88 47.47
CA ASN A 123 -22.51 9.85 48.50
C ASN A 123 -21.56 10.08 49.69
N GLN A 124 -20.32 10.51 49.43
CA GLN A 124 -19.38 10.87 50.49
C GLN A 124 -19.90 12.04 51.33
N SER A 125 -20.32 13.13 50.69
CA SER A 125 -20.87 14.31 51.40
C SER A 125 -22.13 13.97 52.20
N LEU A 126 -23.03 13.15 51.65
CA LEU A 126 -24.22 12.69 52.37
C LEU A 126 -23.85 11.84 53.59
N GLY A 127 -22.85 10.95 53.45
CA GLY A 127 -22.32 10.16 54.56
C GLY A 127 -21.78 11.03 55.69
N GLU A 128 -21.02 12.08 55.36
CA GLU A 128 -20.52 13.07 56.32
C GLU A 128 -21.67 13.80 57.02
N GLN A 129 -22.65 14.32 56.27
CA GLN A 129 -23.81 15.01 56.85
C GLN A 129 -24.61 14.09 57.79
N MET A 130 -24.82 12.83 57.41
CA MET A 130 -25.49 11.85 58.29
C MET A 130 -24.69 11.57 59.56
N ALA A 131 -23.36 11.52 59.50
CA ALA A 131 -22.52 11.34 60.68
C ALA A 131 -22.63 12.53 61.64
N VAL A 132 -22.60 13.76 61.11
CA VAL A 132 -22.80 14.99 61.88
C VAL A 132 -24.18 15.00 62.53
N LEU A 133 -25.26 14.74 61.77
CA LEU A 133 -26.62 14.70 62.32
C LEU A 133 -26.78 13.63 63.41
N LYS A 134 -26.16 12.45 63.25
CA LYS A 134 -26.17 11.42 64.31
C LYS A 134 -25.48 11.90 65.57
N LEU A 135 -24.38 12.63 65.46
CA LEU A 135 -23.66 13.20 66.60
C LEU A 135 -24.50 14.26 67.30
N ASP A 136 -25.13 15.16 66.54
CA ASP A 136 -26.02 16.20 67.10
C ASP A 136 -27.21 15.59 67.85
N VAL A 137 -27.84 14.55 67.30
CA VAL A 137 -28.94 13.84 67.96
C VAL A 137 -28.48 13.16 69.26
N LEU A 138 -27.28 12.57 69.29
CA LEU A 138 -26.73 11.98 70.52
C LEU A 138 -26.45 13.05 71.58
N ASN A 139 -25.90 14.20 71.20
CA ASN A 139 -25.65 15.32 72.10
C ASN A 139 -26.96 15.87 72.70
N LEU A 140 -28.00 16.04 71.87
CA LEU A 140 -29.33 16.46 72.34
C LEU A 140 -29.94 15.45 73.32
N LYS A 141 -29.75 14.15 73.07
CA LYS A 141 -30.29 13.09 73.94
C LYS A 141 -29.52 12.95 75.26
N GLY A 142 -28.20 13.18 75.25
CA GLY A 142 -27.35 13.18 76.44
C GLY A 142 -27.50 14.45 77.29
N GLY A 143 -27.82 15.59 76.68
CA GLY A 143 -28.11 16.83 77.41
C GLY A 143 -29.49 16.86 78.09
N MET A 144 -30.41 15.98 77.69
CA MET A 144 -31.77 15.91 78.24
C MET A 144 -31.87 15.06 79.52
N THR A 145 -30.78 14.45 79.97
CA THR A 145 -30.73 13.67 81.23
C THR A 145 -30.21 14.45 82.43
N ASP A 146 -29.82 15.71 82.26
CA ASP A 146 -29.34 16.58 83.34
C ASP A 146 -30.27 17.78 83.58
N GLU A 147 -31.57 17.55 83.80
CA GLU A 147 -32.41 18.50 84.55
C GLU A 147 -33.43 17.77 85.45
N SER A 148 -33.12 17.79 86.75
CA SER A 148 -33.97 17.59 87.96
C SER A 148 -34.54 16.20 88.28
#